data_AF-V5HXS8-F1
#
_entry.id   AF-V5HXS8-F1
#
_cell.length_a   1.000
_cell.length_b   1.000
_cell.length_c   1.000
_cell.angle_alpha   90.00
_cell.angle_beta   90.00
_cell.angle_gamma   90.00
#
_symmetry.space_group_name_H-M   'P 1'
#
loop_
_entity.id
_entity.type
_entity.pdbx_description
1 polymer ?
#
loop_
_entity_poly.entity_id
_entity_poly.type
_entity_poly.pdbx_seq_one_letter_code
_entity_poly.pdbx_strand_id
1 'polypeptide(L)'
;DRVASDSGMSVYHDEVEIEDFEYDEETETYTYPCPCGDKFEITREDLLNGEEVATCPSCSLLVKVIYNREDFVREEDKFAKAKAKQLQAAT
;
A
#
# COMPACT_ATOMS: atom_id res chain seq x y z
N ASP A 1 22.30 5.04 -33.70
CA ASP A 1 21.66 3.74 -33.44
C ASP A 1 20.21 3.99 -33.04
N ARG A 2 19.25 3.27 -33.61
CA ARG A 2 17.84 3.66 -33.73
C ARG A 2 16.95 2.47 -33.31
N VAL A 3 16.43 2.46 -32.07
CA VAL A 3 15.30 1.65 -31.53
C VAL A 3 15.26 1.88 -30.00
N ALA A 4 14.18 2.14 -29.24
CA ALA A 4 12.70 2.15 -29.39
C ALA A 4 12.17 3.21 -28.38
N SER A 5 11.09 3.98 -28.52
CA SER A 5 9.75 3.72 -29.08
C SER A 5 9.04 2.51 -28.46
N ASP A 6 8.87 2.52 -27.13
CA ASP A 6 7.93 1.66 -26.40
C ASP A 6 7.19 2.55 -25.38
N SER A 7 6.00 3.06 -25.71
CA SER A 7 4.71 2.44 -25.39
C SER A 7 4.46 2.25 -23.89
N GLY A 8 4.31 3.35 -23.13
CA GLY A 8 3.42 3.41 -21.97
C GLY A 8 3.43 2.24 -20.98
N MET A 9 4.60 1.70 -20.60
CA MET A 9 4.71 1.01 -19.32
C MET A 9 4.60 2.09 -18.25
N SER A 10 3.65 1.96 -17.33
CA SER A 10 3.73 2.62 -16.04
C SER A 10 5.07 2.23 -15.41
N VAL A 11 6.09 3.06 -15.62
CA VAL A 11 7.42 2.85 -15.04
C VAL A 11 7.27 3.17 -13.57
N TYR A 12 7.09 2.13 -12.77
CA TYR A 12 7.23 2.24 -11.32
C TYR A 12 8.63 2.77 -11.02
N HIS A 13 8.70 3.69 -10.07
CA HIS A 13 9.96 4.24 -9.60
C HIS A 13 10.80 3.14 -8.95
N ASP A 14 10.16 2.35 -8.08
CA ASP A 14 10.74 1.22 -7.36
C ASP A 14 9.67 0.16 -7.05
N GLU A 15 10.13 -1.04 -6.69
CA GLU A 15 9.33 -2.12 -6.12
C GLU A 15 9.73 -2.28 -4.65
N VAL A 16 8.79 -2.07 -3.73
CA VAL A 16 9.03 -2.01 -2.29
C VAL A 16 8.14 -3.01 -1.58
N GLU A 17 8.69 -3.78 -0.65
CA GLU A 17 7.94 -4.74 0.15
C GLU A 17 7.01 -4.03 1.14
N ILE A 18 5.80 -4.55 1.35
CA ILE A 18 4.82 -3.95 2.27
C ILE A 18 5.32 -3.88 3.73
N GLU A 19 6.32 -4.69 4.08
CA GLU A 19 6.99 -4.68 5.39
C GLU A 19 7.86 -3.42 5.61
N ASP A 20 8.27 -2.74 4.54
CA ASP A 20 9.06 -1.49 4.59
C ASP A 20 8.15 -0.24 4.68
N PHE A 21 6.84 -0.40 4.51
CA PHE A 21 5.87 0.69 4.67
C PHE A 21 5.50 0.87 6.14
N GLU A 22 5.28 2.13 6.54
CA GLU A 22 4.67 2.45 7.83
C GLU A 22 3.14 2.34 7.72
N TYR A 23 2.54 1.47 8.52
CA TYR A 23 1.09 1.32 8.63
C TYR A 23 0.49 2.28 9.67
N ASP A 24 -0.48 3.07 9.24
CA ASP A 24 -1.26 3.94 10.12
C ASP A 24 -2.63 3.30 10.43
N GLU A 25 -2.85 2.94 11.70
CA GLU A 25 -4.07 2.25 12.16
C GLU A 25 -5.32 3.14 12.21
N GLU A 26 -5.14 4.46 12.25
CA GLU A 26 -6.24 5.43 12.29
C GLU A 26 -6.85 5.62 10.90
N THR A 27 -6.00 5.72 9.89
CA THR A 27 -6.38 5.92 8.49
C THR A 27 -6.35 4.65 7.65
N GLU A 28 -5.94 3.52 8.23
CA GLU A 28 -5.76 2.22 7.56
C GLU A 28 -4.93 2.35 6.26
N THR A 29 -3.88 3.17 6.31
CA THR A 29 -3.08 3.56 5.13
C THR A 29 -1.61 3.21 5.34
N TYR A 30 -0.99 2.66 4.32
CA TYR A 30 0.44 2.36 4.29
C TYR A 30 1.18 3.51 3.63
N THR A 31 2.22 4.02 4.28
CA THR A 31 3.03 5.14 3.78
C THR A 31 4.51 4.80 3.64
N TYR A 32 5.13 5.35 2.59
CA TYR A 32 6.55 5.15 2.29
C TYR A 32 7.25 6.46 1.92
N PRO A 33 8.48 6.76 2.42
CA PRO A 33 9.17 8.00 2.09
C PRO A 33 9.42 8.15 0.58
N CYS A 34 8.96 9.27 0.02
CA CYS A 34 9.18 9.61 -1.38
C CYS A 34 10.40 10.54 -1.53
N PRO A 35 11.26 10.35 -2.55
CA PRO A 35 12.43 11.21 -2.77
C PRO A 35 12.09 12.68 -3.07
N CYS A 36 10.82 13.00 -3.34
CA CYS A 36 10.37 14.39 -3.49
C CYS A 36 10.22 15.16 -2.17
N GLY A 37 10.22 14.45 -1.02
CA GLY A 37 10.01 15.04 0.31
C GLY A 37 8.65 14.73 0.95
N ASP A 38 7.70 14.21 0.19
CA ASP A 38 6.42 13.68 0.67
C ASP A 38 6.48 12.15 0.85
N LYS A 39 5.32 11.49 0.90
CA LYS A 39 5.18 10.06 1.10
C LYS A 39 4.35 9.46 -0.05
N PHE A 40 4.64 8.22 -0.42
CA PHE A 40 3.69 7.40 -1.15
C PHE A 40 2.63 6.91 -0.17
N GLU A 41 1.40 6.82 -0.64
CA GLU A 41 0.25 6.34 0.13
C GLU A 41 -0.53 5.29 -0.66
N ILE A 42 -0.96 4.24 0.03
CA ILE A 42 -1.88 3.22 -0.46
C ILE A 42 -2.76 2.75 0.68
N THR A 43 -4.07 2.64 0.45
CA THR A 43 -4.96 2.18 1.51
C THR A 43 -4.90 0.67 1.64
N ARG A 44 -5.20 0.19 2.84
CA ARG A 44 -5.36 -1.24 3.10
C ARG A 44 -6.48 -1.84 2.26
N GLU A 45 -7.56 -1.08 2.04
CA GLU A 45 -8.68 -1.49 1.18
C GLU A 45 -8.22 -1.72 -0.26
N ASP A 46 -7.39 -0.84 -0.81
CA ASP A 46 -6.80 -0.98 -2.15
C ASP A 46 -5.99 -2.28 -2.27
N LEU A 47 -5.12 -2.57 -1.30
CA LEU A 47 -4.34 -3.81 -1.25
C LEU A 47 -5.23 -5.07 -1.19
N LEU A 48 -6.38 -5.01 -0.50
CA LEU A 48 -7.32 -6.14 -0.45
C LEU A 48 -8.06 -6.36 -1.78
N ASN A 49 -8.35 -5.26 -2.48
CA ASN A 49 -8.93 -5.28 -3.82
C ASN A 49 -7.95 -5.79 -4.89
N GLY A 50 -6.66 -5.89 -4.56
CA GLY A 50 -5.62 -6.33 -5.49
C GLY A 50 -4.83 -5.18 -6.11
N GLU A 51 -5.03 -3.96 -5.65
CA GLU A 51 -4.24 -2.79 -6.08
C GLU A 51 -2.88 -2.85 -5.39
N GLU A 52 -1.82 -2.66 -6.17
CA GLU A 52 -0.44 -2.78 -5.69
C GLU A 52 0.38 -1.53 -6.02
N VAL A 53 -0.30 -0.42 -6.34
CA VAL A 53 0.33 0.81 -6.79
C VAL A 53 0.16 1.89 -5.74
N ALA A 54 1.24 2.21 -5.02
CA ALA A 54 1.24 3.34 -4.11
C ALA A 54 1.58 4.63 -4.87
N THR A 55 0.78 5.67 -4.64
CA THR A 55 0.86 6.94 -5.36
C THR A 55 1.40 8.02 -4.44
N CYS A 56 2.22 8.94 -4.96
CA CYS A 56 2.61 10.12 -4.19
C CYS A 56 1.79 11.35 -4.64
N PRO A 57 1.10 12.05 -3.72
CA PRO A 57 0.26 13.19 -4.05
C PRO A 57 1.05 14.39 -4.60
N SER A 58 2.36 14.47 -4.33
CA SER A 58 3.18 15.63 -4.68
C SER A 58 3.97 15.51 -5.99
N CYS A 59 4.40 14.30 -6.37
CA CYS A 59 5.28 14.13 -7.52
C CYS A 59 4.74 13.18 -8.59
N SER A 60 3.54 12.61 -8.42
CA SER A 60 2.93 11.65 -9.33
C SER A 60 3.76 10.39 -9.62
N LEU A 61 4.85 10.18 -8.87
CA LEU A 61 5.60 8.92 -8.90
C LEU A 61 4.71 7.80 -8.36
N LEU A 62 4.98 6.61 -8.86
CA LEU A 62 4.29 5.37 -8.50
C LEU A 62 5.35 4.38 -8.03
N VAL A 63 5.10 3.69 -6.92
CA VAL A 63 5.90 2.54 -6.51
C VAL A 63 5.02 1.30 -6.46
N LYS A 64 5.59 0.15 -6.79
CA LYS A 64 4.88 -1.11 -6.76
C LYS A 64 5.09 -1.78 -5.40
N VAL A 65 4.00 -2.15 -4.77
CA VAL A 65 3.97 -2.74 -3.44
C VAL A 65 4.00 -4.25 -3.57
N ILE A 66 5.06 -4.87 -3.08
CA ILE A 66 5.19 -6.32 -3.05
C ILE A 66 4.54 -6.83 -1.77
N TYR A 67 3.39 -7.49 -1.88
CA TYR A 67 2.66 -8.08 -0.76
C TYR A 67 2.07 -9.44 -1.13
N ASN A 68 1.72 -10.23 -0.11
CA ASN A 68 0.98 -11.47 -0.29
C ASN A 68 -0.49 -11.27 0.11
N ARG A 69 -1.39 -11.36 -0.88
CA ARG A 69 -2.82 -11.18 -0.68
C ARG A 69 -3.42 -12.13 0.37
N GLU A 70 -2.95 -13.39 0.42
CA GLU A 70 -3.44 -14.36 1.39
C GLU A 70 -3.13 -13.95 2.83
N ASP A 71 -1.99 -13.28 3.04
CA ASP A 71 -1.58 -12.79 4.35
C ASP A 71 -2.44 -11.60 4.76
N PHE A 72 -2.66 -10.65 3.86
CA PHE A 72 -3.50 -9.47 4.09
C PHE A 72 -4.95 -9.79 4.46
N VAL A 73 -5.56 -10.77 3.78
CA VAL A 73 -6.94 -11.21 4.10
C VAL A 73 -7.00 -11.85 5.48
N ARG A 74 -5.95 -12.58 5.90
CA ARG A 74 -5.90 -13.19 7.23
C ARG A 74 -5.69 -12.15 8.33
N GLU A 75 -4.84 -11.15 8.08
CA GLU A 75 -4.64 -10.01 8.96
C GLU A 75 -5.95 -9.25 9.18
N GLU A 76 -6.73 -9.01 8.12
CA GLU A 76 -8.06 -8.39 8.24
C GLU A 76 -8.97 -9.11 9.22
N ASP A 77 -9.12 -10.41 9.03
CA ASP A 77 -10.02 -11.22 9.83
C ASP A 77 -9.59 -11.19 11.31
N LYS A 78 -8.28 -11.15 11.59
CA LYS A 78 -7.76 -10.94 12.94
C LYS A 78 -8.09 -9.54 13.47
N PHE A 79 -7.86 -8.49 12.68
CA PHE A 79 -8.15 -7.10 13.06
C PHE A 79 -9.65 -6.87 13.32
N ALA A 80 -10.51 -7.37 12.44
CA ALA A 80 -11.96 -7.32 12.58
C ALA A 80 -12.44 -8.08 13.83
N LYS A 81 -11.89 -9.28 14.08
CA LYS A 81 -12.18 -10.06 15.30
C LYS A 81 -11.67 -9.36 16.56
N ALA A 82 -10.50 -8.72 16.50
CA ALA A 82 -9.93 -7.97 17.62
C ALA A 82 -10.79 -6.74 17.96
N LYS A 83 -11.19 -5.96 16.95
CA LYS A 83 -12.08 -4.79 17.08
C LYS A 83 -13.45 -5.20 17.65
N ALA A 84 -14.02 -6.30 17.16
CA ALA A 84 -15.27 -6.85 17.69
C ALA A 84 -15.16 -7.30 19.16
N LYS A 85 -14.00 -7.86 19.55
CA LYS A 85 -13.75 -8.31 20.93
C LYS A 85 -13.52 -7.14 21.90
N GLN A 86 -12.92 -6.05 21.46
CA GLN A 86 -12.73 -4.85 22.30
C GLN A 86 -14.06 -4.15 22.63
N LEU A 87 -15.04 -4.17 21.71
CA LEU A 87 -16.35 -3.57 21.96
C LEU A 87 -17.20 -4.37 22.98
N GLN A 88 -16.94 -5.67 23.15
CA GLN A 88 -17.65 -6.54 24.10
C GLN A 88 -17.13 -6.43 25.54
N ALA A 89 -15.99 -5.76 25.78
CA ALA A 89 -15.41 -5.59 27.10
C ALA A 89 -15.78 -4.26 27.78
N ALA A 90 -16.53 -3.39 27.09
CA ALA A 90 -16.96 -2.09 27.59
C ALA A 90 -18.43 -2.07 28.10
N THR A 91 -19.05 -3.24 28.28
CA THR A 91 -20.36 -3.42 28.94
C THR A 91 -20.16 -4.19 30.24
#